data_AF-A0A0S9Q207-F1
#
_entry.id   AF-A0A0S9Q207-F1
#
_cell.length_a   1.000
_cell.length_b   1.000
_cell.length_c   1.000
_cell.angle_alpha   90.00
_cell.angle_beta   90.00
_cell.angle_gamma   90.00
#
_symmetry.space_group_name_H-M   'P 1'
#
loop_
_entity.id
_entity.type
_entity.pdbx_description
1 polymer ?
#
loop_
_entity_poly.entity_id
_entity_poly.type
_entity_poly.pdbx_seq_one_letter_code
_entity_poly.pdbx_strand_id
1 'polypeptide(L)'
;MSATGGPTEPDYSGIDAMTRGDQRQARQLRATLAVIARRTEDPDLRRLCVSVLGGEQSVRRVFEHPTFWAMASRNYENLEEGIARLSPEEREQVTERLHDPGGDITDDAVVQTLQEEGRMPPEDPPPGGAPGRDDRGPSRWG
;
A
#
# COMPACT_ATOMS: atom_id res chain seq x y z
N MET A 1 4.64 12.30 -40.40
CA MET A 1 3.78 11.23 -39.84
C MET A 1 3.82 11.39 -38.34
N SER A 2 2.79 11.99 -37.75
CA SER A 2 2.71 12.23 -36.31
C SER A 2 2.22 10.96 -35.62
N ALA A 3 3.06 10.38 -34.76
CA ALA A 3 2.64 9.29 -33.88
C ALA A 3 2.09 9.91 -32.59
N THR A 4 0.78 9.80 -32.44
CA THR A 4 -0.02 10.17 -31.29
C THR A 4 0.45 9.39 -30.07
N GLY A 5 1.11 10.05 -29.12
CA GLY A 5 1.30 9.51 -27.77
C GLY A 5 -0.06 9.47 -27.09
N GLY A 6 -0.65 8.28 -27.02
CA GLY A 6 -1.90 8.05 -26.30
C GLY A 6 -1.75 8.37 -24.81
N PRO A 7 -2.87 8.63 -24.10
CA PRO A 7 -2.84 8.89 -22.67
C PRO A 7 -2.24 7.68 -21.96
N THR A 8 -1.19 7.91 -21.18
CA THR A 8 -0.61 6.95 -20.24
C THR A 8 -1.75 6.39 -19.38
N GLU A 9 -2.06 5.11 -19.50
CA GLU A 9 -3.07 4.47 -18.65
C GLU A 9 -2.68 4.71 -17.17
N PRO A 10 -3.64 5.10 -16.31
CA PRO A 10 -3.35 5.23 -14.89
C PRO A 10 -2.95 3.86 -14.37
N ASP A 11 -1.78 3.82 -13.75
CA ASP A 11 -1.23 2.69 -13.00
C ASP A 11 -2.28 2.28 -11.95
N TYR A 12 -3.12 1.29 -12.29
CA TYR A 12 -4.20 0.83 -11.41
C TYR A 12 -3.56 0.08 -10.26
N SER A 13 -3.26 0.78 -9.17
CA SER A 13 -2.83 0.13 -7.94
C SER A 13 -3.90 -0.90 -7.56
N GLY A 14 -3.51 -2.07 -7.03
CA GLY A 14 -4.46 -3.14 -6.69
C GLY A 14 -5.59 -2.70 -5.73
N ILE A 15 -5.44 -1.54 -5.09
CA ILE A 15 -6.44 -0.85 -4.28
C ILE A 15 -7.57 -0.28 -5.14
N ASP A 16 -7.27 0.46 -6.21
CA ASP A 16 -8.29 1.09 -7.07
C ASP A 16 -9.13 0.05 -7.82
N ALA A 17 -8.49 -1.06 -8.21
CA ALA A 17 -9.17 -2.21 -8.78
C ALA A 17 -10.14 -2.88 -7.77
N MET A 18 -9.77 -2.94 -6.48
CA MET A 18 -10.61 -3.54 -5.44
C MET A 18 -11.80 -2.65 -5.06
N THR A 19 -11.61 -1.33 -5.07
CA THR A 19 -12.68 -0.36 -4.72
C THR A 19 -13.53 0.04 -5.92
N ARG A 20 -13.29 -0.57 -7.10
CA ARG A 20 -13.99 -0.25 -8.37
C ARG A 20 -13.93 1.24 -8.72
N GLY A 21 -12.81 1.89 -8.37
CA GLY A 21 -12.60 3.33 -8.58
C GLY A 21 -13.30 4.24 -7.58
N ASP A 22 -13.92 3.72 -6.51
CA ASP A 22 -14.42 4.56 -5.41
C ASP A 22 -13.23 5.17 -4.65
N GLN A 23 -13.05 6.48 -4.84
CA GLN A 23 -11.95 7.25 -4.27
C GLN A 23 -12.00 7.31 -2.74
N ARG A 24 -13.19 7.34 -2.14
CA ARG A 24 -13.34 7.38 -0.68
C ARG A 24 -12.93 6.05 -0.07
N GLN A 25 -13.41 4.95 -0.65
CA GLN A 25 -13.01 3.61 -0.22
C GLN A 25 -11.52 3.35 -0.46
N ALA A 26 -10.97 3.83 -1.59
CA ALA A 26 -9.55 3.69 -1.91
C ALA A 26 -8.67 4.45 -0.91
N ARG A 27 -9.06 5.69 -0.57
CA ARG A 27 -8.40 6.49 0.47
C ARG A 27 -8.46 5.77 1.82
N GLN A 28 -9.63 5.28 2.24
CA GLN A 28 -9.78 4.58 3.51
C GLN A 28 -8.96 3.29 3.58
N LEU A 29 -8.85 2.56 2.48
CA LEU A 29 -8.00 1.37 2.41
C LEU A 29 -6.50 1.71 2.50
N ARG A 30 -6.06 2.74 1.78
CA ARG A 30 -4.67 3.23 1.88
C ARG A 30 -4.33 3.68 3.30
N ALA A 31 -5.22 4.44 3.93
CA ALA A 31 -5.13 4.84 5.33
C ALA A 31 -4.99 3.63 6.27
N THR A 32 -5.83 2.60 6.07
CA THR A 32 -5.80 1.38 6.87
C THR A 32 -4.47 0.63 6.73
N LEU A 33 -3.99 0.46 5.50
CA LEU A 33 -2.70 -0.19 5.23
C LEU A 33 -1.52 0.59 5.81
N ALA A 34 -1.57 1.92 5.78
CA ALA A 34 -0.56 2.79 6.38
C ALA A 34 -0.51 2.62 7.91
N VAL A 35 -1.66 2.55 8.57
CA VAL A 35 -1.72 2.29 10.02
C VAL A 35 -1.16 0.91 10.36
N ILE A 36 -1.48 -0.12 9.57
CA ILE A 36 -0.95 -1.48 9.77
C ILE A 36 0.58 -1.49 9.61
N ALA A 37 1.11 -0.89 8.54
CA ALA A 37 2.55 -0.82 8.31
C ALA A 37 3.31 -0.18 9.49
N ARG A 38 2.74 0.86 10.10
CA ARG A 38 3.34 1.54 11.26
C ARG A 38 3.25 0.77 12.55
N ARG A 39 2.17 0.01 12.77
CA ARG A 39 1.89 -0.67 14.06
C ARG A 39 2.37 -2.11 14.10
N THR A 40 2.59 -2.73 12.95
CA THR A 40 3.03 -4.13 12.90
C THR A 40 4.47 -4.28 13.40
N GLU A 41 4.68 -5.26 14.26
CA GLU A 41 6.01 -5.74 14.67
C GLU A 41 6.59 -6.72 13.65
N ASP A 42 5.74 -7.27 12.77
CA ASP A 42 6.13 -8.18 11.71
C ASP A 42 6.71 -7.42 10.51
N PRO A 43 8.02 -7.58 10.22
CA PRO A 43 8.68 -6.88 9.12
C PRO A 43 8.22 -7.33 7.74
N ASP A 44 7.70 -8.54 7.59
CA ASP A 44 7.22 -9.06 6.29
C ASP A 44 5.85 -8.49 5.98
N LEU A 45 4.95 -8.46 6.97
CA LEU A 45 3.67 -7.77 6.83
C LEU A 45 3.87 -6.26 6.60
N ARG A 46 4.85 -5.63 7.26
CA ARG A 46 5.19 -4.22 7.03
C ARG A 46 5.57 -3.97 5.58
N ARG A 47 6.54 -4.75 5.07
CA ARG A 47 7.01 -4.65 3.68
C ARG A 47 5.89 -4.88 2.70
N LEU A 48 5.03 -5.86 2.96
CA LEU A 48 3.88 -6.16 2.12
C LEU A 48 2.88 -5.00 2.05
N CYS A 49 2.53 -4.38 3.19
CA CYS A 49 1.66 -3.20 3.21
C CYS A 49 2.29 -2.02 2.44
N VAL A 50 3.59 -1.80 2.59
CA VAL A 50 4.33 -0.75 1.87
C VAL A 50 4.35 -1.01 0.35
N SER A 51 4.64 -2.24 -0.10
CA SER A 51 4.58 -2.60 -1.52
C SER A 51 3.16 -2.48 -2.11
N VAL A 52 2.11 -2.77 -1.33
CA VAL A 52 0.72 -2.55 -1.79
C VAL A 52 0.40 -1.07 -1.92
N LEU A 53 0.86 -0.23 -0.97
CA LEU A 53 0.71 1.22 -1.05
C LEU A 53 1.46 1.81 -2.25
N GLY A 54 2.65 1.30 -2.56
CA GLY A 54 3.46 1.65 -3.73
C GLY A 54 2.91 1.14 -5.06
N GLY A 55 1.86 0.30 -5.05
CA GLY A 55 1.24 -0.27 -6.26
C GLY A 55 1.95 -1.50 -6.83
N GLU A 56 3.02 -1.97 -6.19
CA GLU A 56 3.83 -3.10 -6.66
C GLU A 56 3.17 -4.46 -6.42
N GLN A 57 2.27 -4.55 -5.42
CA GLN A 57 1.59 -5.79 -5.06
C GLN A 57 0.08 -5.60 -4.85
N SER A 58 -0.64 -6.72 -4.94
CA SER A 58 -2.07 -6.77 -4.67
C SER A 58 -2.37 -6.79 -3.18
N VAL A 59 -3.37 -6.02 -2.76
CA VAL A 59 -3.90 -6.03 -1.39
C VAL A 59 -4.37 -7.41 -0.93
N ARG A 60 -4.75 -8.30 -1.87
CA ARG A 60 -5.14 -9.67 -1.55
C ARG A 60 -4.07 -10.43 -0.76
N ARG A 61 -2.79 -10.18 -1.05
CA ARG A 61 -1.68 -10.83 -0.34
C ARG A 61 -1.60 -10.43 1.12
N VAL A 62 -2.01 -9.20 1.47
CA VAL A 62 -2.08 -8.76 2.87
C VAL A 62 -3.08 -9.60 3.65
N PHE A 63 -4.24 -9.91 3.06
CA PHE A 63 -5.27 -10.75 3.68
C PHE A 63 -4.87 -12.22 3.80
N GLU A 64 -3.94 -12.69 2.99
CA GLU A 64 -3.40 -14.05 3.05
C GLU A 64 -2.27 -14.19 4.09
N HIS A 65 -1.77 -13.07 4.65
CA HIS A 65 -0.69 -13.09 5.63
C HIS A 65 -1.18 -13.59 7.00
N PRO A 66 -0.55 -14.60 7.62
CA PRO A 66 -1.03 -15.20 8.88
C PRO A 66 -1.09 -14.19 10.03
N THR A 67 -0.12 -13.28 10.09
CA THR A 67 -0.03 -12.25 11.14
C THR A 67 -1.05 -11.13 11.00
N PHE A 68 -1.62 -10.94 9.81
CA PHE A 68 -2.64 -9.92 9.57
C PHE A 68 -3.90 -10.20 10.41
N TRP A 69 -4.38 -11.44 10.42
CA TRP A 69 -5.57 -11.82 11.19
C TRP A 69 -5.32 -11.78 12.70
N ALA A 70 -4.13 -12.20 13.15
CA ALA A 70 -3.76 -12.11 14.57
C ALA A 70 -3.76 -10.65 15.06
N MET A 71 -3.23 -9.73 14.25
CA MET A 71 -3.30 -8.30 14.56
C MET A 71 -4.74 -7.78 14.53
N ALA A 72 -5.52 -8.13 13.50
CA ALA A 72 -6.89 -7.67 13.36
C ALA A 72 -7.74 -8.08 14.57
N SER A 73 -7.62 -9.34 15.02
CA SER A 73 -8.31 -9.84 16.22
C SER A 73 -7.91 -9.06 17.47
N ARG A 74 -6.60 -8.88 17.72
CA ARG A 74 -6.13 -8.12 18.89
C ARG A 74 -6.60 -6.67 18.87
N ASN A 75 -6.62 -6.05 17.70
CA ASN A 75 -7.06 -4.66 17.56
C ASN A 75 -8.58 -4.53 17.79
N TYR A 76 -9.35 -5.54 17.40
CA TYR A 76 -10.79 -5.64 17.68
C TYR A 76 -11.06 -5.82 19.18
N GLU A 77 -10.34 -6.73 19.85
CA GLU A 77 -10.45 -6.93 21.31
C GLU A 77 -10.12 -5.64 22.09
N ASN A 78 -9.03 -4.95 21.72
CA ASN A 78 -8.67 -3.67 22.33
C ASN A 78 -9.75 -2.60 22.13
N LEU A 79 -10.43 -2.61 20.98
CA LEU A 79 -11.52 -1.68 20.68
C LEU A 79 -12.76 -2.00 21.52
N GLU A 80 -13.14 -3.27 21.64
CA GLU A 80 -14.24 -3.70 22.50
C GLU A 80 -13.97 -3.35 23.96
N GLU A 81 -12.76 -3.62 24.47
CA GLU A 81 -12.37 -3.23 25.83
C GLU A 81 -12.38 -1.71 26.01
N GLY A 82 -11.90 -0.96 25.02
CA GLY A 82 -11.91 0.50 25.04
C GLY A 82 -13.33 1.06 25.14
N ILE A 83 -14.23 0.59 24.28
CA ILE A 83 -15.65 0.99 24.27
C ILE A 83 -16.35 0.59 25.58
N ALA A 84 -16.05 -0.59 26.12
CA ALA A 84 -16.62 -1.05 27.37
C ALA A 84 -16.27 -0.15 28.56
N ARG A 85 -15.09 0.50 28.53
CA ARG A 85 -14.62 1.42 29.58
C ARG A 85 -15.16 2.85 29.45
N LEU A 86 -15.76 3.21 28.31
CA LEU A 86 -16.28 4.57 28.10
C LEU A 86 -17.56 4.82 28.91
N SER A 87 -17.64 6.01 29.48
CA SER A 87 -18.89 6.54 30.05
C SER A 87 -19.94 6.79 28.94
N PRO A 88 -21.23 6.92 29.29
CA PRO A 88 -22.28 7.27 28.32
C PRO A 88 -21.97 8.54 27.52
N GLU A 89 -21.43 9.58 28.18
CA GLU A 89 -21.08 10.86 27.56
C GLU A 89 -19.87 10.72 26.61
N GLU A 90 -18.90 9.88 26.95
CA GLU A 90 -17.75 9.59 26.08
C GLU A 90 -18.15 8.76 24.85
N ARG A 91 -19.13 7.85 25.01
CA ARG A 91 -19.69 7.09 23.88
C ARG A 91 -20.42 7.98 22.89
N GLU A 92 -21.14 9.00 23.38
CA GLU A 92 -21.82 9.98 22.54
C GLU A 92 -20.79 10.76 21.70
N GLN A 93 -19.71 11.24 22.32
CA GLN A 93 -18.62 11.94 21.60
C GLN A 93 -17.92 11.06 20.55
N VAL A 94 -17.71 9.77 20.84
CA VAL A 94 -17.16 8.82 19.86
C VAL A 94 -18.13 8.58 18.71
N THR A 95 -19.43 8.48 19.02
CA THR A 95 -20.48 8.30 18.00
C THR A 95 -20.57 9.52 17.10
N GLU A 96 -20.55 10.74 17.65
CA GLU A 96 -20.52 11.99 16.88
C GLU A 96 -19.30 12.08 15.96
N ARG A 97 -18.10 11.70 16.45
CA ARG A 97 -16.88 11.64 15.63
C ARG A 97 -16.97 10.63 14.50
N LEU A 98 -17.56 9.46 14.74
CA LEU A 98 -17.73 8.43 13.71
C LEU A 98 -18.80 8.80 12.68
N HIS A 99 -19.75 9.66 13.06
CA HIS A 99 -20.83 10.13 12.20
C HIS A 99 -20.46 11.35 11.35
N ASP A 100 -19.27 11.94 11.55
CA ASP A 100 -18.69 12.96 10.66
C ASP A 100 -17.93 12.29 9.50
N PRO A 101 -18.50 12.26 8.28
CA PRO A 101 -17.93 11.55 7.15
C PRO A 101 -16.66 12.21 6.58
N GLY A 102 -16.25 13.38 7.08
CA GLY A 102 -15.07 14.14 6.63
C GLY A 102 -13.84 14.03 7.52
N GLY A 103 -13.92 13.33 8.67
CA GLY A 103 -12.78 13.13 9.55
C GLY A 103 -11.80 12.10 8.97
N ASP A 104 -10.78 12.57 8.23
CA ASP A 104 -9.67 11.71 7.78
C ASP A 104 -9.01 11.05 9.00
N ILE A 105 -9.30 9.76 9.22
CA ILE A 105 -8.74 8.96 10.32
C ILE A 105 -7.22 8.75 10.14
N THR A 106 -6.66 9.12 8.98
CA THR A 106 -5.23 9.03 8.71
C THR A 106 -4.81 10.17 7.80
N ASP A 107 -3.84 10.95 8.26
CA ASP A 107 -3.27 12.10 7.55
C ASP A 107 -2.72 11.67 6.19
N ASP A 108 -3.19 12.30 5.10
CA ASP A 108 -2.76 12.02 3.73
C ASP A 108 -1.23 12.09 3.59
N ALA A 109 -0.55 12.92 4.40
CA ALA A 109 0.91 13.00 4.42
C ALA A 109 1.59 11.70 4.89
N VAL A 110 0.95 10.95 5.80
CA VAL A 110 1.47 9.66 6.28
C VAL A 110 1.35 8.60 5.19
N VAL A 111 0.24 8.59 4.46
CA VAL A 111 0.06 7.69 3.31
C VAL A 111 1.10 8.00 2.24
N GLN A 112 1.30 9.27 1.91
CA GLN A 112 2.28 9.70 0.91
C GLN A 112 3.71 9.29 1.28
N THR A 113 4.13 9.48 2.54
CA THR A 113 5.47 9.10 3.01
C THR A 113 5.72 7.60 2.83
N LEU A 114 4.76 6.76 3.18
CA LEU A 114 4.90 5.30 3.04
C LEU A 114 4.83 4.83 1.58
N GLN A 115 4.12 5.55 0.72
CA GLN A 115 4.12 5.30 -0.72
C GLN A 115 5.49 5.58 -1.35
N GLU A 116 6.14 6.66 -0.92
CA GLU A 116 7.49 7.02 -1.37
C GLU A 116 8.53 6.00 -0.88
N GLU A 117 8.40 5.51 0.36
CA GLU A 117 9.24 4.42 0.89
C GLU A 117 9.06 3.10 0.12
N GLY A 118 7.84 2.80 -0.33
CA GLY A 118 7.54 1.61 -1.12
C GLY A 118 7.97 1.70 -2.58
N ARG A 119 8.32 2.89 -3.07
CA ARG A 119 8.82 3.12 -4.42
C ARG A 119 10.35 3.23 -4.44
N MET A 120 11.04 2.42 -3.63
CA MET A 120 12.50 2.34 -3.75
C MET A 120 12.85 1.92 -5.19
N PRO A 121 13.77 2.63 -5.87
CA PRO A 121 14.20 2.25 -7.21
C PRO A 121 14.75 0.81 -7.17
N PRO A 122 14.62 0.04 -8.27
CA PRO A 122 15.25 -1.28 -8.35
C PRO A 122 16.72 -1.12 -7.97
N GLU A 123 17.19 -1.95 -7.03
CA GLU A 123 18.58 -1.96 -6.60
C GLU A 123 19.47 -1.91 -7.85
N ASP A 124 20.36 -0.90 -7.92
CA ASP A 124 21.37 -0.81 -8.97
C ASP A 124 22.02 -2.20 -9.14
N PRO A 125 22.14 -2.72 -10.36
CA PRO A 125 22.81 -3.99 -10.56
C PRO A 125 24.22 -3.89 -9.96
N PRO A 126 24.68 -4.92 -9.24
CA PRO A 126 25.96 -4.87 -8.55
C PRO A 126 27.08 -4.45 -9.51
N PRO A 127 27.98 -3.53 -9.11
CA PRO A 127 29.05 -3.06 -9.97
C PRO A 127 30.07 -4.19 -10.16
N GLY A 128 29.90 -4.98 -11.21
CA GLY A 128 30.84 -6.03 -11.57
C GLY A 128 30.17 -7.24 -12.18
N GLY A 129 29.98 -7.22 -13.50
CA GLY A 129 29.45 -8.38 -14.19
C GLY A 129 29.37 -8.27 -15.70
N ALA A 130 30.24 -7.48 -16.34
CA ALA A 130 30.48 -7.62 -17.77
C ALA A 130 31.87 -8.24 -17.98
N PRO A 131 31.92 -9.47 -18.51
CA PRO A 131 32.97 -9.80 -19.45
C PRO A 131 32.35 -10.32 -20.77
N GLY A 132 32.78 -9.70 -21.87
CA GLY A 132 32.82 -10.37 -23.17
C GLY A 132 31.62 -10.15 -24.10
N ARG A 133 31.51 -8.94 -24.65
CA ARG A 133 30.95 -8.79 -26.00
C ARG A 133 32.05 -9.21 -26.97
N ASP A 134 32.07 -10.47 -27.38
CA ASP A 134 32.84 -10.90 -28.55
C ASP A 134 32.09 -10.41 -29.80
N ASP A 135 32.45 -9.21 -30.23
CA ASP A 135 32.16 -8.66 -31.54
C ASP A 135 32.93 -9.47 -32.60
N ARG A 136 32.29 -10.49 -33.20
CA ARG A 136 32.65 -10.96 -34.54
C ARG A 136 31.54 -10.60 -35.52
N GLY A 137 31.75 -9.48 -36.20
CA GLY A 137 31.12 -9.15 -37.48
C GLY A 137 31.58 -10.07 -38.63
N PRO A 138 31.15 -9.79 -39.88
CA PRO A 138 30.29 -10.72 -40.62
C PRO A 138 31.02 -11.51 -41.70
N SER A 139 30.72 -12.81 -41.83
CA SER A 139 31.08 -13.57 -43.03
C SER A 139 30.04 -13.35 -44.12
N ARG A 140 30.45 -12.57 -45.12
CA ARG A 140 29.82 -12.40 -46.44
C ARG A 140 29.50 -13.76 -47.07
N TRP A 141 28.28 -13.90 -47.58
CA TRP A 141 27.93 -14.90 -48.57
C TRP A 141 28.57 -14.54 -49.91
N GLY A 142 29.19 -15.53 -50.54
CA GLY A 142 29.63 -15.55 -51.93
C GLY A 142 29.32 -16.93 -52.50
#